data_AF-A0A6G2JDS8-F1
#
_entry.id   AF-A0A6G2JDS8-F1
#
_cell.length_a   1.000
_cell.length_b   1.000
_cell.length_c   1.000
_cell.angle_alpha   90.00
_cell.angle_beta   90.00
_cell.angle_gamma   90.00
#
_symmetry.space_group_name_H-M   'P 1'
#
loop_
_entity.id
_entity.type
_entity.pdbx_description
1 polymer ?
#
loop_
_entity_poly.entity_id
_entity_poly.type
_entity_poly.pdbx_seq_one_letter_code
_entity_poly.pdbx_strand_id
1 'polypeptide(L)'
;MRRSMRWMRRSVLQADEFERRSPAELSRAATDVVMLSRFYYLFLAFNIGTSGLQFARAYMGRPPTAPLWPIDAVQWLTGSGWFAHDRVATVVGLLFAIAAAGFPRFLLWRLGSFAYLLAHVALANSYGAINHGSHVMLFVGFALLFLPRRDQGSRMARKNVLSCLTVLWFAQGLILLSYTLSGFWKLWHSRFEVFSTDAMSRILLDRALLEADNIPILLPFVAQHNWLAQSMWWLTLYIEVFALLVVFRPHLHRLFGAVLMLFHITSDWLMNISFSLNIVMLGLFLLLSPLAPDRFSVSGTVRSLPIVGIPFRIMKRRQQSQQPPHADRVWLVYDGECPMCNNYAQYLRLQQAVGEFVLVDARQGGPIVDEVRRLPHDLNDGMVVKIGDRFFVGHEALHVLALLSTDHGAFNKFNRLAFSSPLISRFTYPLMKAGRWVLLKLKGVEQIR
;
A
#
# COMPACT_ATOMS: atom_id res chain seq x y z
N MET A 1 -7.27 38.32 -13.57
CA MET A 1 -6.13 37.52 -13.03
C MET A 1 -6.10 37.34 -11.51
N ARG A 2 -6.28 38.37 -10.66
CA ARG A 2 -6.17 38.22 -9.19
C ARG A 2 -7.31 37.43 -8.48
N ARG A 3 -8.48 37.28 -9.12
CA ARG A 3 -9.60 36.46 -8.61
C ARG A 3 -9.45 34.96 -8.91
N SER A 4 -8.90 34.56 -10.07
CA SER A 4 -8.69 33.14 -10.41
C SER A 4 -7.57 32.50 -9.59
N MET A 5 -6.53 33.26 -9.23
CA MET A 5 -5.46 32.78 -8.32
C MET A 5 -5.96 32.52 -6.89
N ARG A 6 -6.92 33.29 -6.38
CA ARG A 6 -7.51 33.05 -5.04
C ARG A 6 -8.41 31.82 -5.02
N TRP A 7 -9.13 31.56 -6.12
CA TRP A 7 -9.94 30.36 -6.29
C TRP A 7 -9.06 29.11 -6.42
N MET A 8 -7.98 29.18 -7.21
CA MET A 8 -6.95 28.11 -7.26
C MET A 8 -6.32 27.87 -5.89
N ARG A 9 -5.94 28.90 -5.13
CA ARG A 9 -5.39 28.74 -3.77
C ARG A 9 -6.37 28.06 -2.79
N ARG A 10 -7.66 28.41 -2.81
CA ARG A 10 -8.67 27.75 -1.95
C ARG A 10 -8.93 26.30 -2.38
N SER A 11 -9.01 26.01 -3.68
CA SER A 11 -9.22 24.64 -4.19
C SER A 11 -8.00 23.71 -3.95
N VAL A 12 -6.78 24.26 -3.96
CA VAL A 12 -5.55 23.49 -3.67
C VAL A 12 -5.43 23.16 -2.18
N LEU A 13 -5.93 24.05 -1.31
CA LEU A 13 -5.86 23.90 0.15
C LEU A 13 -7.00 23.07 0.75
N GLN A 14 -8.20 23.07 0.14
CA GLN A 14 -9.33 22.27 0.61
C GLN A 14 -9.32 20.83 0.08
N ALA A 15 -8.67 20.55 -1.04
CA ALA A 15 -8.75 19.25 -1.72
C ALA A 15 -7.83 18.15 -1.13
N ASP A 16 -7.17 18.39 0.01
CA ASP A 16 -6.04 17.58 0.44
C ASP A 16 -5.93 17.45 1.98
N GLU A 17 -7.06 17.62 2.71
CA GLU A 17 -7.30 16.69 3.81
C GLU A 17 -7.27 15.32 3.14
N PHE A 18 -6.21 14.54 3.36
CA PHE A 18 -6.26 13.10 3.11
C PHE A 18 -7.58 12.65 3.75
N GLU A 19 -8.61 12.37 2.94
CA GLU A 19 -9.94 11.99 3.43
C GLU A 19 -9.72 10.80 4.35
N ARG A 20 -9.67 11.06 5.66
CA ARG A 20 -9.45 10.03 6.65
C ARG A 20 -10.70 9.17 6.57
N ARG A 21 -10.57 8.02 5.90
CA ARG A 21 -11.66 7.07 5.78
C ARG A 21 -12.22 6.78 7.17
N SER A 22 -13.51 6.99 7.30
CA SER A 22 -14.25 6.63 8.49
C SER A 22 -14.13 5.12 8.76
N PRO A 23 -14.25 4.68 10.02
CA PRO A 23 -14.28 3.26 10.34
C PRO A 23 -15.36 2.47 9.57
N ALA A 24 -16.48 3.13 9.23
CA ALA A 24 -17.56 2.55 8.43
C ALA A 24 -17.14 2.27 6.99
N GLU A 25 -16.45 3.21 6.34
CA GLU A 25 -15.92 3.04 4.98
C GLU A 25 -14.85 1.94 4.91
N LEU A 26 -13.98 1.85 5.92
CA LEU A 26 -12.99 0.76 6.00
C LEU A 26 -13.67 -0.61 6.18
N SER A 27 -14.75 -0.66 6.97
CA SER A 27 -15.52 -1.89 7.16
C SER A 27 -16.26 -2.31 5.90
N ARG A 28 -16.79 -1.35 5.13
CA ARG A 28 -17.38 -1.58 3.81
C ARG A 28 -16.32 -2.12 2.84
N ALA A 29 -15.18 -1.44 2.75
CA ALA A 29 -14.08 -1.88 1.90
C ALA A 29 -13.62 -3.31 2.23
N ALA A 30 -13.53 -3.67 3.51
CA ALA A 30 -13.20 -5.05 3.91
C ALA A 30 -14.28 -6.07 3.50
N THR A 31 -15.55 -5.67 3.44
CA THR A 31 -16.64 -6.52 2.93
C THR A 31 -16.52 -6.69 1.42
N ASP A 32 -16.19 -5.62 0.70
CA ASP A 32 -15.96 -5.65 -0.75
C ASP A 32 -14.76 -6.54 -1.11
N VAL A 33 -13.68 -6.54 -0.31
CA VAL A 33 -12.57 -7.49 -0.51
C VAL A 33 -13.03 -8.94 -0.47
N VAL A 34 -13.93 -9.28 0.48
CA VAL A 34 -14.49 -10.63 0.56
C VAL A 34 -15.35 -10.91 -0.69
N MET A 35 -16.13 -9.93 -1.15
CA MET A 35 -16.91 -10.07 -2.39
C MET A 35 -16.01 -10.30 -3.62
N LEU A 36 -14.95 -9.52 -3.78
CA LEU A 36 -13.96 -9.68 -4.86
C LEU A 36 -13.31 -11.06 -4.84
N SER A 37 -12.99 -11.59 -3.64
CA SER A 37 -12.46 -12.94 -3.53
C SER A 37 -13.44 -14.01 -4.04
N ARG A 38 -14.76 -13.81 -3.87
CA ARG A 38 -15.77 -14.73 -4.43
C ARG A 38 -15.74 -14.72 -5.95
N PHE A 39 -15.68 -13.53 -6.56
CA PHE A 39 -15.58 -13.41 -8.01
C PHE A 39 -14.29 -14.00 -8.55
N TYR A 40 -13.17 -13.86 -7.85
CA TYR A 40 -11.93 -14.55 -8.18
C TYR A 40 -12.13 -16.07 -8.25
N TYR A 41 -12.75 -16.67 -7.23
CA TYR A 41 -12.97 -18.12 -7.20
C TYR A 41 -14.02 -18.60 -8.21
N LEU A 42 -15.06 -17.80 -8.48
CA LEU A 42 -16.00 -18.09 -9.57
C LEU A 42 -15.31 -18.06 -10.93
N PHE A 43 -14.45 -17.07 -11.16
CA PHE A 43 -13.66 -16.99 -12.38
C PHE A 43 -12.65 -18.14 -12.50
N LEU A 44 -12.04 -18.56 -11.38
CA LEU A 44 -11.22 -19.77 -11.35
C LEU A 44 -12.03 -21.01 -11.71
N ALA A 45 -13.22 -21.20 -11.13
CA ALA A 45 -14.11 -22.30 -11.48
C ALA A 45 -14.48 -22.29 -12.97
N PHE A 46 -14.82 -21.12 -13.51
CA PHE A 46 -15.07 -20.94 -14.95
C PHE A 46 -13.85 -21.34 -15.78
N ASN A 47 -12.66 -20.82 -15.43
CA ASN A 47 -11.43 -21.12 -16.15
C ASN A 47 -11.09 -22.63 -16.11
N ILE A 48 -11.27 -23.29 -14.96
CA ILE A 48 -11.13 -24.74 -14.83
C ILE A 48 -12.10 -25.46 -15.77
N GLY A 49 -13.38 -25.07 -15.75
CA GLY A 49 -14.42 -25.70 -16.57
C GLY A 49 -14.21 -25.53 -18.07
N THR A 50 -13.71 -24.37 -18.52
CA THR A 50 -13.52 -24.08 -19.95
C THR A 50 -12.17 -24.54 -20.51
N SER A 51 -11.16 -24.69 -19.66
CA SER A 51 -9.82 -25.12 -20.10
C SER A 51 -9.80 -26.57 -20.61
N GLY A 52 -10.83 -27.36 -20.29
CA GLY A 52 -10.90 -28.78 -20.61
C GLY A 52 -9.82 -29.59 -19.89
N LEU A 53 -9.65 -30.85 -20.31
CA LEU A 53 -8.58 -31.73 -19.82
C LEU A 53 -7.24 -31.30 -20.43
N GLN A 54 -6.54 -30.42 -19.72
CA GLN A 54 -5.30 -29.83 -20.21
C GLN A 54 -4.18 -30.86 -20.34
N PHE A 55 -4.16 -31.89 -19.49
CA PHE A 55 -3.23 -33.00 -19.71
C PHE A 55 -3.56 -33.71 -21.03
N ALA A 56 -4.84 -33.98 -21.32
CA ALA A 56 -5.22 -34.65 -22.55
C ALA A 56 -4.71 -33.91 -23.80
N ARG A 57 -4.75 -32.57 -23.77
CA ARG A 57 -4.30 -31.69 -24.85
C ARG A 57 -2.79 -31.56 -24.94
N ALA A 58 -2.09 -31.43 -23.81
CA ALA A 58 -0.64 -31.30 -23.78
C ALA A 58 0.09 -32.55 -24.28
N TYR A 59 -0.56 -33.72 -24.21
CA TYR A 59 0.11 -35.00 -24.36
C TYR A 59 -0.26 -35.83 -25.60
N MET A 60 -1.22 -35.42 -26.44
CA MET A 60 -1.64 -36.17 -27.65
C MET A 60 -1.74 -37.70 -27.44
N GLY A 61 -2.18 -38.14 -26.25
CA GLY A 61 -2.30 -39.56 -25.90
C GLY A 61 -1.03 -40.28 -25.38
N ARG A 62 0.09 -39.58 -25.17
CA ARG A 62 1.34 -40.16 -24.62
C ARG A 62 1.54 -39.79 -23.15
N PRO A 63 2.07 -40.66 -22.29
CA PRO A 63 2.27 -40.32 -20.88
C PRO A 63 3.30 -39.18 -20.72
N PRO A 64 3.14 -38.29 -19.73
CA PRO A 64 4.13 -37.27 -19.39
C PRO A 64 5.46 -37.91 -18.98
N THR A 65 6.55 -37.63 -19.69
CA THR A 65 7.90 -38.12 -19.34
C THR A 65 8.77 -36.99 -18.81
N ALA A 66 9.36 -37.16 -17.61
CA ALA A 66 10.33 -36.23 -17.00
C ALA A 66 9.87 -34.76 -16.87
N PRO A 67 8.88 -34.45 -16.00
CA PRO A 67 8.52 -33.05 -15.71
C PRO A 67 9.71 -32.29 -15.10
N LEU A 68 9.87 -31.01 -15.46
CA LEU A 68 10.86 -30.12 -14.82
C LEU A 68 10.57 -29.92 -13.32
N TRP A 69 9.30 -29.86 -12.94
CA TRP A 69 8.94 -29.88 -11.52
C TRP A 69 8.94 -31.31 -11.00
N PRO A 70 9.56 -31.57 -9.84
CA PRO A 70 9.53 -32.87 -9.19
C PRO A 70 8.12 -33.10 -8.64
N ILE A 71 7.26 -33.63 -9.49
CA ILE A 71 5.94 -34.07 -9.08
C ILE A 71 5.99 -35.58 -9.09
N ASP A 72 6.63 -36.17 -8.09
CA ASP A 72 6.64 -37.63 -7.89
C ASP A 72 5.20 -38.17 -7.78
N ALA A 73 4.28 -37.33 -7.28
CA ALA A 73 2.85 -37.58 -7.32
C ALA A 73 2.29 -37.68 -8.75
N VAL A 74 2.84 -36.96 -9.73
CA VAL A 74 2.45 -37.07 -11.14
C VAL A 74 2.96 -38.37 -11.73
N GLN A 75 4.19 -38.84 -11.44
CA GLN A 75 4.61 -40.18 -11.84
C GLN A 75 3.69 -41.29 -11.29
N TRP A 76 3.17 -41.13 -10.07
CA TRP A 76 2.16 -42.02 -9.51
C TRP A 76 0.77 -41.88 -10.18
N LEU A 77 0.36 -40.65 -10.54
CA LEU A 77 -0.86 -40.36 -11.29
C LEU A 77 -0.75 -40.73 -12.80
N THR A 78 0.44 -40.87 -13.35
CA THR A 78 0.69 -41.03 -14.80
C THR A 78 0.99 -42.47 -15.24
N GLY A 79 0.63 -43.47 -14.45
CA GLY A 79 0.55 -44.85 -14.94
C GLY A 79 -0.47 -45.02 -16.08
N SER A 80 -1.11 -46.18 -16.20
CA SER A 80 -2.04 -46.45 -17.32
C SER A 80 -3.34 -45.60 -17.31
N GLY A 81 -3.64 -44.88 -16.22
CA GLY A 81 -4.92 -44.20 -15.98
C GLY A 81 -4.89 -42.66 -16.01
N TRP A 82 -3.86 -42.01 -16.54
CA TRP A 82 -3.62 -40.57 -16.38
C TRP A 82 -4.79 -39.65 -16.79
N PHE A 83 -5.56 -40.02 -17.82
CA PHE A 83 -6.79 -39.30 -18.20
C PHE A 83 -7.90 -39.34 -17.14
N ALA A 84 -8.00 -40.43 -16.37
CA ALA A 84 -8.96 -40.52 -15.27
C ALA A 84 -8.50 -39.64 -14.10
N HIS A 85 -7.19 -39.63 -13.82
CA HIS A 85 -6.61 -38.78 -12.79
C HIS A 85 -6.76 -37.28 -13.10
N ASP A 86 -6.51 -36.86 -14.34
CA ASP A 86 -6.74 -35.45 -14.77
C ASP A 86 -8.21 -35.04 -14.62
N ARG A 87 -9.14 -35.93 -15.01
CA ARG A 87 -10.58 -35.70 -14.81
C ARG A 87 -10.94 -35.53 -13.34
N VAL A 88 -10.47 -36.43 -12.48
CA VAL A 88 -10.72 -36.36 -11.03
C VAL A 88 -10.12 -35.08 -10.45
N ALA A 89 -8.87 -34.74 -10.79
CA ALA A 89 -8.23 -33.52 -10.33
C ALA A 89 -8.99 -32.25 -10.76
N THR A 90 -9.46 -32.21 -12.01
CA THR A 90 -10.28 -31.12 -12.56
C THR A 90 -11.59 -30.96 -11.80
N VAL A 91 -12.32 -32.06 -11.56
CA VAL A 91 -13.58 -32.05 -10.81
C VAL A 91 -13.34 -31.62 -9.36
N VAL A 92 -12.31 -32.15 -8.70
CA VAL A 92 -11.94 -31.77 -7.34
C VAL A 92 -11.56 -30.29 -7.26
N GLY A 93 -10.75 -29.80 -8.20
CA GLY A 93 -10.38 -28.39 -8.31
C GLY A 93 -11.60 -27.48 -8.50
N LEU A 94 -12.55 -27.89 -9.34
CA LEU A 94 -13.81 -27.17 -9.57
C LEU A 94 -14.66 -27.10 -8.29
N LEU A 95 -14.80 -28.22 -7.57
CA LEU A 95 -15.53 -28.26 -6.29
C LEU A 95 -14.89 -27.34 -5.25
N PHE A 96 -13.55 -27.36 -5.13
CA PHE A 96 -12.84 -26.47 -4.24
C PHE A 96 -13.04 -24.99 -4.61
N ALA A 97 -12.96 -24.64 -5.90
CA ALA A 97 -13.15 -23.28 -6.38
C ALA A 97 -14.59 -22.78 -6.12
N ILE A 98 -15.61 -23.61 -6.40
CA ILE A 98 -17.01 -23.28 -6.12
C ILE A 98 -17.25 -23.14 -4.62
N ALA A 99 -16.72 -24.06 -3.80
CA ALA A 99 -16.81 -23.97 -2.35
C ALA A 99 -16.12 -22.73 -1.80
N ALA A 100 -14.95 -22.35 -2.34
CA ALA A 100 -14.24 -21.13 -1.97
C ALA A 100 -15.00 -19.87 -2.39
N ALA A 101 -15.73 -19.89 -3.51
CA ALA A 101 -16.61 -18.80 -3.91
C ALA A 101 -17.81 -18.63 -2.94
N GLY A 102 -18.43 -19.72 -2.50
CA GLY A 102 -19.51 -19.67 -1.50
C GLY A 102 -19.01 -19.25 -0.12
N PHE A 103 -17.87 -19.81 0.29
CA PHE A 103 -17.34 -19.77 1.65
C PHE A 103 -15.87 -19.27 1.69
N PRO A 104 -15.57 -18.06 1.19
CA PRO A 104 -14.19 -17.57 1.02
C PRO A 104 -13.45 -17.35 2.35
N ARG A 105 -14.14 -17.32 3.48
CA ARG A 105 -13.51 -17.14 4.81
C ARG A 105 -12.97 -18.44 5.41
N PHE A 106 -13.24 -19.59 4.79
CA PHE A 106 -12.70 -20.86 5.22
C PHE A 106 -11.39 -21.15 4.49
N LEU A 107 -10.32 -21.37 5.26
CA LEU A 107 -8.99 -21.63 4.71
C LEU A 107 -8.96 -22.91 3.86
N LEU A 108 -9.67 -23.96 4.27
CA LEU A 108 -9.67 -25.26 3.59
C LEU A 108 -10.02 -25.13 2.11
N TRP A 109 -11.12 -24.44 1.78
CA TRP A 109 -11.58 -24.32 0.39
C TRP A 109 -10.62 -23.49 -0.47
N ARG A 110 -10.06 -22.43 0.11
CA ARG A 110 -9.07 -21.58 -0.55
C ARG A 110 -7.76 -22.31 -0.78
N LEU A 111 -7.30 -23.07 0.21
CA LEU A 111 -6.07 -23.86 0.13
C LEU A 111 -6.21 -24.96 -0.92
N GLY A 112 -7.33 -25.68 -0.95
CA GLY A 112 -7.60 -26.67 -2.00
C GLY A 112 -7.63 -26.06 -3.40
N SER A 113 -8.30 -24.91 -3.56
CA SER A 113 -8.34 -24.18 -4.83
C SER A 113 -6.95 -23.73 -5.28
N PHE A 114 -6.15 -23.20 -4.34
CA PHE A 114 -4.79 -22.76 -4.60
C PHE A 114 -3.86 -23.93 -4.91
N ALA A 115 -3.96 -25.04 -4.18
CA ALA A 115 -3.16 -26.23 -4.42
C ALA A 115 -3.44 -26.80 -5.82
N TYR A 116 -4.71 -26.85 -6.23
CA TYR A 116 -5.09 -27.21 -7.59
C TYR A 116 -4.45 -26.24 -8.62
N LEU A 117 -4.62 -24.93 -8.44
CA LEU A 117 -4.08 -23.94 -9.37
C LEU A 117 -2.54 -23.99 -9.46
N LEU A 118 -1.87 -24.19 -8.32
CA LEU A 118 -0.42 -24.33 -8.25
C LEU A 118 0.05 -25.58 -9.01
N ALA A 119 -0.59 -26.73 -8.76
CA ALA A 119 -0.29 -27.96 -9.48
C ALA A 119 -0.53 -27.78 -10.99
N HIS A 120 -1.66 -27.18 -11.36
CA HIS A 120 -2.01 -26.90 -12.75
C HIS A 120 -0.95 -26.02 -13.45
N VAL A 121 -0.53 -24.92 -12.82
CA VAL A 121 0.50 -24.02 -13.38
C VAL A 121 1.86 -24.69 -13.43
N ALA A 122 2.24 -25.43 -12.39
CA ALA A 122 3.51 -26.16 -12.34
C ALA A 122 3.60 -27.19 -13.46
N LEU A 123 2.51 -27.92 -13.72
CA LEU A 123 2.43 -28.90 -14.80
C LEU A 123 2.49 -28.25 -16.19
N ALA A 124 1.70 -27.20 -16.42
CA ALA A 124 1.72 -26.47 -17.68
C ALA A 124 3.12 -25.90 -18.00
N ASN A 125 3.89 -25.52 -16.98
CA ASN A 125 5.25 -25.00 -17.12
C ASN A 125 6.35 -26.06 -16.97
N SER A 126 6.00 -27.32 -16.70
CA SER A 126 6.98 -28.41 -16.62
C SER A 126 7.43 -28.88 -17.99
N TYR A 127 6.75 -28.46 -19.05
CA TYR A 127 6.94 -28.92 -20.41
C TYR A 127 6.87 -27.74 -21.38
N GLY A 128 7.77 -27.69 -22.36
CA GLY A 128 7.82 -26.59 -23.32
C GLY A 128 8.41 -25.29 -22.76
N ALA A 129 8.08 -24.17 -23.39
CA ALA A 129 8.53 -22.85 -22.95
C ALA A 129 7.73 -22.36 -21.74
N ILE A 130 8.38 -21.61 -20.84
CA ILE A 130 7.73 -21.03 -19.67
C ILE A 130 6.61 -20.09 -20.13
N ASN A 131 5.38 -20.38 -19.69
CA ASN A 131 4.20 -19.57 -19.95
C ASN A 131 3.85 -18.76 -18.70
N HIS A 132 3.80 -17.44 -18.86
CA HIS A 132 3.54 -16.54 -17.75
C HIS A 132 2.06 -16.15 -17.55
N GLY A 133 1.15 -16.59 -18.43
CA GLY A 133 -0.25 -16.14 -18.46
C GLY A 133 -1.03 -16.41 -17.17
N SER A 134 -0.70 -17.48 -16.44
CA SER A 134 -1.43 -17.89 -15.23
C SER A 134 -0.80 -17.41 -13.93
N HIS A 135 0.43 -16.86 -13.95
CA HIS A 135 1.17 -16.54 -12.73
C HIS A 135 0.52 -15.45 -11.88
N VAL A 136 -0.01 -14.39 -12.50
CA VAL A 136 -0.67 -13.31 -11.74
C VAL A 136 -1.90 -13.85 -11.00
N MET A 137 -2.68 -14.71 -11.66
CA MET A 137 -3.82 -15.37 -11.03
C MET A 137 -3.40 -16.28 -9.88
N LEU A 138 -2.29 -17.03 -10.03
CA LEU A 138 -1.70 -17.85 -8.98
C LEU A 138 -1.25 -17.00 -7.77
N PHE A 139 -0.53 -15.91 -8.01
CA PHE A 139 -0.05 -15.01 -6.96
C PHE A 139 -1.19 -14.34 -6.19
N VAL A 140 -2.26 -13.94 -6.88
CA VAL A 140 -3.49 -13.46 -6.23
C VAL A 140 -4.12 -14.56 -5.40
N GLY A 141 -4.19 -15.79 -5.91
CA GLY A 141 -4.68 -16.95 -5.17
C GLY A 141 -3.90 -17.21 -3.88
N PHE A 142 -2.57 -17.06 -3.93
CA PHE A 142 -1.71 -17.13 -2.75
C PHE A 142 -2.02 -16.03 -1.72
N ALA A 143 -2.13 -14.77 -2.17
CA ALA A 143 -2.49 -13.66 -1.30
C ALA A 143 -3.84 -13.89 -0.61
N LEU A 144 -4.81 -14.43 -1.35
CA LEU A 144 -6.14 -14.73 -0.84
C LEU A 144 -6.14 -15.84 0.22
N LEU A 145 -5.09 -16.66 0.40
CA LEU A 145 -4.99 -17.61 1.52
C LEU A 145 -4.95 -16.93 2.89
N PHE A 146 -4.56 -15.67 2.95
CA PHE A 146 -4.43 -14.91 4.19
C PHE A 146 -5.70 -14.15 4.60
N LEU A 147 -6.79 -14.27 3.82
CA LEU A 147 -8.10 -13.71 4.22
C LEU A 147 -8.56 -14.27 5.59
N PRO A 148 -8.97 -13.40 6.54
CA PRO A 148 -9.27 -13.81 7.90
C PRO A 148 -10.60 -14.59 8.01
N ARG A 149 -10.71 -15.42 9.04
CA ARG A 149 -11.97 -16.08 9.44
C ARG A 149 -12.96 -15.04 10.00
N ARG A 150 -14.25 -15.36 9.94
CA ARG A 150 -15.31 -14.50 10.49
C ARG A 150 -15.38 -14.69 12.01
N ASP A 151 -14.83 -13.74 12.77
CA ASP A 151 -14.94 -13.73 14.23
C ASP A 151 -15.90 -12.62 14.71
N GLN A 152 -16.64 -12.88 15.80
CA GLN A 152 -17.76 -12.04 16.26
C GLN A 152 -17.41 -10.98 17.35
N GLY A 153 -16.14 -10.80 17.73
CA GLY A 153 -15.73 -9.82 18.76
C GLY A 153 -15.38 -8.42 18.21
N SER A 154 -15.74 -7.33 18.91
CA SER A 154 -15.51 -5.94 18.45
C SER A 154 -14.03 -5.57 18.24
N ARG A 155 -13.13 -5.99 19.15
CA ARG A 155 -11.67 -5.78 19.01
C ARG A 155 -11.08 -6.64 17.88
N MET A 156 -11.64 -7.83 17.68
CA MET A 156 -11.29 -8.70 16.56
C MET A 156 -11.84 -8.16 15.23
N ALA A 157 -12.94 -7.41 15.24
CA ALA A 157 -13.52 -6.79 14.04
C ALA A 157 -12.57 -5.77 13.41
N ARG A 158 -11.94 -4.88 14.20
CA ARG A 158 -10.93 -3.94 13.67
C ARG A 158 -9.72 -4.67 13.10
N LYS A 159 -9.23 -5.72 13.78
CA LYS A 159 -8.12 -6.55 13.29
C LYS A 159 -8.49 -7.22 11.96
N ASN A 160 -9.69 -7.78 11.87
CA ASN A 160 -10.20 -8.43 10.65
C ASN A 160 -10.33 -7.46 9.47
N VAL A 161 -10.82 -6.25 9.72
CA VAL A 161 -10.87 -5.19 8.70
C VAL A 161 -9.46 -4.90 8.17
N LEU A 162 -8.50 -4.63 9.06
CA LEU A 162 -7.12 -4.36 8.66
C LEU A 162 -6.52 -5.56 7.91
N SER A 163 -6.72 -6.79 8.39
CA SER A 163 -6.25 -7.99 7.71
C SER A 163 -6.84 -8.15 6.30
N CYS A 164 -8.13 -7.91 6.09
CA CYS A 164 -8.72 -7.92 4.75
C CYS A 164 -8.07 -6.87 3.84
N LEU A 165 -7.85 -5.66 4.34
CA LEU A 165 -7.21 -4.59 3.56
C LEU A 165 -5.73 -4.90 3.27
N THR A 166 -5.01 -5.54 4.20
CA THR A 166 -3.64 -6.01 3.98
C THR A 166 -3.59 -7.10 2.91
N VAL A 167 -4.56 -8.03 2.89
CA VAL A 167 -4.66 -9.05 1.84
C VAL A 167 -4.90 -8.42 0.47
N LEU A 168 -5.81 -7.43 0.39
CA LEU A 168 -6.04 -6.67 -0.84
C LEU A 168 -4.75 -5.96 -1.29
N TRP A 169 -4.10 -5.25 -0.37
CA TRP A 169 -2.87 -4.52 -0.64
C TRP A 169 -1.75 -5.45 -1.13
N PHE A 170 -1.63 -6.64 -0.53
CA PHE A 170 -0.68 -7.67 -0.96
C PHE A 170 -1.01 -8.20 -2.35
N ALA A 171 -2.28 -8.50 -2.64
CA ALA A 171 -2.71 -8.93 -3.97
C ALA A 171 -2.44 -7.85 -5.04
N GLN A 172 -2.80 -6.60 -4.77
CA GLN A 172 -2.49 -5.46 -5.65
C GLN A 172 -0.98 -5.29 -5.84
N GLY A 173 -0.21 -5.45 -4.77
CA GLY A 173 1.25 -5.40 -4.80
C GLY A 173 1.86 -6.46 -5.71
N LEU A 174 1.41 -7.72 -5.60
CA LEU A 174 1.89 -8.80 -6.47
C LEU A 174 1.53 -8.57 -7.94
N ILE A 175 0.29 -8.13 -8.21
CA ILE A 175 -0.14 -7.77 -9.57
C ILE A 175 0.77 -6.67 -10.12
N LEU A 176 0.89 -5.54 -9.43
CA LEU A 176 1.61 -4.37 -9.91
C LEU A 176 3.13 -4.56 -9.95
N LEU A 177 3.68 -5.40 -9.06
CA LEU A 177 5.08 -5.81 -9.10
C LEU A 177 5.40 -6.54 -10.41
N SER A 178 4.51 -7.40 -10.91
CA SER A 178 4.74 -8.11 -12.17
C SER A 178 4.93 -7.15 -13.36
N TYR A 179 4.15 -6.07 -13.40
CA TYR A 179 4.29 -5.02 -14.41
C TYR A 179 5.58 -4.21 -14.23
N THR A 180 5.93 -3.84 -12.99
CA THR A 180 7.19 -3.14 -12.73
C THR A 180 8.41 -3.96 -13.10
N LEU A 181 8.41 -5.27 -12.82
CA LEU A 181 9.46 -6.16 -13.27
C LEU A 181 9.52 -6.25 -14.80
N SER A 182 8.38 -6.32 -15.48
CA SER A 182 8.34 -6.28 -16.95
C SER A 182 8.91 -4.98 -17.52
N GLY A 183 8.49 -3.82 -17.00
CA GLY A 183 8.99 -2.52 -17.44
C GLY A 183 10.49 -2.35 -17.16
N PHE A 184 10.96 -2.78 -15.98
CA PHE A 184 12.38 -2.76 -15.65
C PHE A 184 13.19 -3.67 -16.58
N TRP A 185 12.67 -4.87 -16.90
CA TRP A 185 13.32 -5.78 -17.84
C TRP A 185 13.45 -5.16 -19.24
N LYS A 186 12.41 -4.47 -19.73
CA LYS A 186 12.45 -3.73 -21.00
C LYS A 186 13.52 -2.64 -20.98
N LEU A 187 13.59 -1.85 -19.91
CA LEU A 187 14.64 -0.83 -19.74
C LEU A 187 16.05 -1.42 -19.69
N TRP A 188 16.22 -2.52 -18.95
CA TRP A 188 17.51 -3.16 -18.78
C TRP A 188 18.03 -3.77 -20.08
N HIS A 189 17.18 -4.51 -20.79
CA HIS A 189 17.57 -5.23 -22.00
C HIS A 189 17.85 -4.28 -23.17
N SER A 190 16.98 -3.31 -23.39
CA SER A 190 17.05 -2.39 -24.54
C SER A 190 17.89 -1.13 -24.27
N ARG A 191 18.48 -0.99 -23.07
CA ARG A 191 19.39 0.12 -22.70
C ARG A 191 18.86 1.49 -23.16
N PHE A 192 19.68 2.28 -23.87
CA PHE A 192 19.30 3.58 -24.41
C PHE A 192 18.47 3.50 -25.69
N GLU A 193 18.44 2.35 -26.38
CA GLU A 193 17.65 2.16 -27.61
C GLU A 193 16.14 2.20 -27.34
N VAL A 194 15.72 1.97 -26.10
CA VAL A 194 14.34 2.21 -25.64
C VAL A 194 13.83 3.61 -25.98
N PHE A 195 14.72 4.60 -26.00
CA PHE A 195 14.37 5.99 -26.26
C PHE A 195 14.54 6.39 -27.73
N SER A 196 14.88 5.46 -28.63
CA SER A 196 14.88 5.75 -30.06
C SER A 196 13.47 6.08 -30.53
N THR A 197 13.37 6.90 -31.57
CA THR A 197 12.08 7.39 -32.11
C THR A 197 11.34 6.34 -32.92
N ASP A 198 11.94 5.16 -33.14
CA ASP A 198 11.45 4.09 -34.00
C ASP A 198 11.47 2.71 -33.31
N ALA A 199 11.78 2.63 -32.01
CA ALA A 199 11.92 1.37 -31.28
C ALA A 199 10.70 0.46 -31.42
N MET A 200 9.50 1.04 -31.22
CA MET A 200 8.25 0.28 -31.33
C MET A 200 7.98 -0.14 -32.78
N SER A 201 8.20 0.74 -33.75
CA SER A 201 7.98 0.43 -35.15
C SER A 201 8.85 -0.73 -35.63
N ARG A 202 10.10 -0.83 -35.16
CA ARG A 202 10.96 -1.99 -35.43
C ARG A 202 10.39 -3.28 -34.85
N ILE A 203 9.97 -3.27 -33.58
CA ILE A 203 9.35 -4.43 -32.92
C ILE A 203 8.10 -4.89 -33.68
N LEU A 204 7.27 -3.93 -34.12
CA LEU A 204 6.05 -4.21 -34.87
C LEU A 204 6.35 -4.78 -36.26
N LEU A 205 7.37 -4.28 -36.97
CA LEU A 205 7.80 -4.80 -38.27
C LEU A 205 8.39 -6.21 -38.14
N ASP A 206 9.23 -6.45 -37.14
CA ASP A 206 9.75 -7.80 -36.86
C ASP A 206 8.60 -8.78 -36.58
N ARG A 207 7.58 -8.33 -35.84
CA ARG A 207 6.38 -9.14 -35.59
C ARG A 207 5.58 -9.39 -36.86
N ALA A 208 5.42 -8.39 -37.72
CA ALA A 208 4.74 -8.53 -39.02
C ALA A 208 5.39 -9.59 -39.90
N LEU A 209 6.73 -9.68 -39.88
CA LEU A 209 7.48 -10.68 -40.63
C LEU A 209 7.31 -12.09 -40.04
N LEU A 210 7.25 -12.21 -38.72
CA LEU A 210 7.07 -13.49 -38.03
C LEU A 210 5.64 -14.05 -38.14
N GLU A 211 4.63 -13.17 -38.22
CA GLU A 211 3.21 -13.54 -38.28
C GLU A 211 2.60 -13.29 -39.67
N ALA A 212 3.39 -13.47 -40.74
CA ALA A 212 2.96 -13.18 -42.11
C ALA A 212 1.63 -13.85 -42.50
N ASP A 213 1.32 -15.01 -41.92
CA ASP A 213 0.09 -15.77 -42.18
C ASP A 213 -1.14 -15.28 -41.36
N ASN A 214 -0.94 -14.48 -40.31
CA ASN A 214 -2.01 -13.99 -39.45
C ASN A 214 -1.70 -12.58 -38.91
N ILE A 215 -1.66 -11.60 -39.82
CA ILE A 215 -1.34 -10.21 -39.48
C ILE A 215 -2.37 -9.65 -38.47
N PRO A 216 -1.93 -9.17 -37.29
CA PRO A 216 -2.81 -8.58 -36.29
C PRO A 216 -3.60 -7.38 -36.84
N ILE A 217 -4.86 -7.24 -36.42
CA ILE A 217 -5.82 -6.28 -36.98
C ILE A 217 -5.34 -4.83 -36.91
N LEU A 218 -4.70 -4.43 -35.80
CA LEU A 218 -4.22 -3.06 -35.62
C LEU A 218 -2.80 -2.83 -36.17
N LEU A 219 -2.06 -3.90 -36.46
CA LEU A 219 -0.65 -3.81 -36.84
C LEU A 219 -0.42 -2.96 -38.10
N PRO A 220 -1.14 -3.16 -39.23
CA PRO A 220 -0.92 -2.37 -40.44
C PRO A 220 -1.15 -0.87 -40.22
N PHE A 221 -2.17 -0.52 -39.42
CA PHE A 221 -2.49 0.88 -39.13
C PHE A 221 -1.42 1.52 -38.24
N VAL A 222 -1.07 0.88 -37.13
CA VAL A 222 -0.12 1.45 -36.16
C VAL A 222 1.31 1.50 -36.74
N ALA A 223 1.72 0.49 -37.50
CA ALA A 223 3.05 0.45 -38.13
C ALA A 223 3.26 1.58 -39.16
N GLN A 224 2.19 2.05 -39.81
CA GLN A 224 2.26 3.20 -40.72
C GLN A 224 2.33 4.56 -39.98
N HIS A 225 2.03 4.59 -38.68
CA HIS A 225 1.96 5.82 -37.89
C HIS A 225 2.99 5.79 -36.77
N ASN A 226 4.27 6.06 -37.09
CA ASN A 226 5.38 5.99 -36.14
C ASN A 226 5.14 6.80 -34.85
N TRP A 227 4.51 7.99 -34.94
CA TRP A 227 4.21 8.81 -33.77
C TRP A 227 3.25 8.12 -32.79
N LEU A 228 2.29 7.33 -33.30
CA LEU A 228 1.32 6.59 -32.51
C LEU A 228 2.00 5.41 -31.82
N ALA A 229 2.75 4.60 -32.59
CA ALA A 229 3.53 3.49 -32.06
C ALA A 229 4.48 3.94 -30.94
N GLN A 230 5.19 5.05 -31.16
CA GLN A 230 6.10 5.62 -30.17
C GLN A 230 5.39 6.13 -28.92
N SER A 231 4.23 6.78 -29.07
CA SER A 231 3.45 7.25 -27.93
C SER A 231 2.95 6.08 -27.08
N MET A 232 2.50 5.00 -27.71
CA MET A 232 2.09 3.77 -27.03
C MET A 232 3.26 3.12 -26.29
N TRP A 233 4.46 3.14 -26.87
CA TRP A 233 5.67 2.62 -26.25
C TRP A 233 6.06 3.39 -24.99
N TRP A 234 6.14 4.73 -25.07
CA TRP A 234 6.43 5.56 -23.90
C TRP A 234 5.37 5.44 -22.81
N LEU A 235 4.09 5.37 -23.19
CA LEU A 235 3.01 5.12 -22.25
C LEU A 235 3.19 3.76 -21.56
N THR A 236 3.47 2.70 -22.33
CA THR A 236 3.70 1.34 -21.81
C THR A 236 4.84 1.31 -20.81
N LEU A 237 6.00 1.89 -21.16
CA LEU A 237 7.14 1.97 -20.25
C LEU A 237 6.79 2.72 -18.97
N TYR A 238 6.12 3.87 -19.10
CA TYR A 238 5.74 4.67 -17.94
C TYR A 238 4.79 3.91 -17.01
N ILE A 239 3.73 3.30 -17.53
CA ILE A 239 2.73 2.60 -16.70
C ILE A 239 3.32 1.35 -16.06
N GLU A 240 4.19 0.62 -16.75
CA GLU A 240 4.81 -0.60 -16.22
C GLU A 240 5.86 -0.27 -15.15
N VAL A 241 6.83 0.60 -15.46
CA VAL A 241 7.93 0.94 -14.54
C VAL A 241 7.41 1.52 -13.22
N PHE A 242 6.34 2.31 -13.26
CA PHE A 242 5.79 2.92 -12.05
C PHE A 242 4.58 2.19 -11.47
N ALA A 243 4.18 1.03 -12.01
CA ALA A 243 3.02 0.28 -11.58
C ALA A 243 3.02 0.02 -10.06
N LEU A 244 4.12 -0.44 -9.48
CA LEU A 244 4.19 -0.76 -8.05
C LEU A 244 3.89 0.44 -7.14
N LEU A 245 4.21 1.67 -7.56
CA LEU A 245 3.94 2.88 -6.77
C LEU A 245 2.44 3.17 -6.63
N VAL A 246 1.61 2.63 -7.53
CA VAL A 246 0.16 2.80 -7.54
C VAL A 246 -0.49 2.19 -6.31
N VAL A 247 0.09 1.11 -5.76
CA VAL A 247 -0.36 0.44 -4.53
C VAL A 247 -0.55 1.43 -3.36
N PHE A 248 0.28 2.48 -3.31
CA PHE A 248 0.25 3.49 -2.24
C PHE A 248 -0.62 4.70 -2.59
N ARG A 249 -1.26 4.71 -3.76
CA ARG A 249 -1.96 5.88 -4.31
C ARG A 249 -3.35 5.48 -4.79
N PRO A 250 -4.34 5.41 -3.88
CA PRO A 250 -5.64 4.86 -4.21
C PRO A 250 -6.40 5.62 -5.33
N HIS A 251 -6.14 6.91 -5.51
CA HIS A 251 -6.64 7.70 -6.65
C HIS A 251 -6.24 7.14 -8.02
N LEU A 252 -5.12 6.41 -8.10
CA LEU A 252 -4.62 5.84 -9.35
C LEU A 252 -5.15 4.44 -9.65
N HIS A 253 -5.76 3.74 -8.68
CA HIS A 253 -6.11 2.32 -8.85
C HIS A 253 -7.02 2.09 -10.06
N ARG A 254 -8.09 2.88 -10.20
CA ARG A 254 -9.04 2.77 -11.32
C ARG A 254 -8.40 3.10 -12.66
N LEU A 255 -7.66 4.21 -12.73
CA LEU A 255 -6.99 4.65 -13.95
C LEU A 255 -5.96 3.63 -14.42
N PHE A 256 -5.04 3.21 -13.55
CA PHE A 256 -4.02 2.22 -13.89
C PHE A 256 -4.63 0.86 -14.19
N GLY A 257 -5.68 0.44 -13.47
CA GLY A 257 -6.43 -0.77 -13.80
C GLY A 257 -6.95 -0.72 -15.23
N ALA A 258 -7.66 0.35 -15.61
CA ALA A 258 -8.20 0.52 -16.95
C ALA A 258 -7.11 0.60 -18.04
N VAL A 259 -6.05 1.38 -17.81
CA VAL A 259 -4.97 1.55 -18.79
C VAL A 259 -4.15 0.26 -18.98
N LEU A 260 -3.87 -0.49 -17.92
CA LEU A 260 -3.19 -1.79 -18.02
C LEU A 260 -4.08 -2.86 -18.66
N MET A 261 -5.40 -2.81 -18.46
CA MET A 261 -6.34 -3.68 -19.20
C MET A 261 -6.34 -3.33 -20.69
N LEU A 262 -6.41 -2.04 -21.01
CA LEU A 262 -6.34 -1.57 -22.40
C LEU A 262 -5.02 -1.95 -23.06
N PHE A 263 -3.90 -1.84 -22.34
CA PHE A 263 -2.59 -2.31 -22.80
C PHE A 263 -2.64 -3.78 -23.24
N HIS A 264 -3.21 -4.67 -22.43
CA HIS A 264 -3.34 -6.10 -22.78
C HIS A 264 -4.25 -6.35 -23.98
N ILE A 265 -5.40 -5.66 -24.06
CA ILE A 265 -6.31 -5.76 -25.21
C ILE A 265 -5.61 -5.28 -26.48
N THR A 266 -4.87 -4.17 -26.38
CA THR A 266 -4.16 -3.57 -27.51
C THR A 266 -2.99 -4.44 -27.93
N SER A 267 -2.26 -5.02 -26.99
CA SER A 267 -1.17 -5.97 -27.26
C SER A 267 -1.67 -7.21 -28.01
N ASP A 268 -2.88 -7.70 -27.69
CA ASP A 268 -3.50 -8.81 -28.41
C ASP A 268 -3.79 -8.41 -29.86
N TRP A 269 -4.44 -7.26 -30.08
CA TRP A 269 -4.80 -6.80 -31.42
C TRP A 269 -3.62 -6.29 -32.27
N LEU A 270 -2.50 -5.97 -31.61
CA LEU A 270 -1.31 -5.42 -32.26
C LEU A 270 -0.22 -6.47 -32.46
N MET A 271 -0.15 -7.51 -31.62
CA MET A 271 0.93 -8.50 -31.63
C MET A 271 0.45 -9.96 -31.51
N ASN A 272 -0.87 -10.22 -31.47
CA ASN A 272 -1.46 -11.53 -31.17
C ASN A 272 -0.97 -12.15 -29.85
N ILE A 273 -0.64 -11.31 -28.86
CA ILE A 273 -0.23 -11.75 -27.52
C ILE A 273 -1.33 -11.41 -26.52
N SER A 274 -2.11 -12.43 -26.14
CA SER A 274 -3.24 -12.29 -25.23
C SER A 274 -2.90 -12.62 -23.77
N PHE A 275 -3.32 -11.75 -22.84
CA PHE A 275 -3.22 -11.95 -21.38
C PHE A 275 -4.59 -11.78 -20.70
N SER A 276 -5.58 -12.57 -21.14
CA SER A 276 -6.97 -12.49 -20.67
C SER A 276 -7.13 -12.65 -19.15
N LEU A 277 -6.36 -13.55 -18.52
CA LEU A 277 -6.39 -13.73 -17.07
C LEU A 277 -5.95 -12.46 -16.33
N ASN A 278 -4.91 -11.77 -16.83
CA ASN A 278 -4.44 -10.52 -16.25
C ASN A 278 -5.47 -9.40 -16.37
N ILE A 279 -6.20 -9.32 -17.49
CA ILE A 279 -7.28 -8.34 -17.66
C ILE A 279 -8.33 -8.51 -16.55
N VAL A 280 -8.72 -9.74 -16.24
CA VAL A 280 -9.68 -10.02 -15.15
C VAL A 280 -9.09 -9.69 -13.78
N MET A 281 -7.82 -10.03 -13.52
CA MET A 281 -7.18 -9.69 -12.24
C MET A 281 -7.06 -8.18 -12.02
N LEU A 282 -6.71 -7.41 -13.06
CA LEU A 282 -6.70 -5.95 -13.03
C LEU A 282 -8.13 -5.40 -12.80
N GLY A 283 -9.12 -5.96 -13.48
CA GLY A 283 -10.52 -5.60 -13.30
C GLY A 283 -10.97 -5.77 -11.84
N LEU A 284 -10.75 -6.94 -11.26
CA LEU A 284 -11.18 -7.25 -9.90
C LEU A 284 -10.42 -6.45 -8.84
N PHE A 285 -9.10 -6.32 -8.94
CA PHE A 285 -8.29 -5.81 -7.81
C PHE A 285 -7.83 -4.36 -7.97
N LEU A 286 -7.82 -3.80 -9.17
CA LEU A 286 -7.45 -2.40 -9.44
C LEU A 286 -8.65 -1.57 -9.87
N LEU A 287 -9.40 -1.99 -10.89
CA LEU A 287 -10.55 -1.23 -11.40
C LEU A 287 -11.70 -1.20 -10.39
N LEU A 288 -12.01 -2.34 -9.77
CA LEU A 288 -13.02 -2.47 -8.71
C LEU A 288 -12.41 -2.33 -7.30
N SER A 289 -11.23 -1.71 -7.19
CA SER A 289 -10.55 -1.55 -5.90
C SER A 289 -11.40 -0.79 -4.89
N PRO A 290 -11.69 -1.37 -3.70
CA PRO A 290 -12.47 -0.69 -2.68
C PRO A 290 -11.68 0.42 -1.97
N LEU A 291 -10.37 0.49 -2.22
CA LEU A 291 -9.50 1.59 -1.76
C LEU A 291 -9.57 2.80 -2.70
N ALA A 292 -10.08 2.65 -3.93
CA ALA A 292 -10.26 3.79 -4.81
C ALA A 292 -11.30 4.78 -4.22
N PRO A 293 -11.14 6.10 -4.43
CA PRO A 293 -12.16 7.08 -4.05
C PRO A 293 -13.46 6.85 -4.81
N ASP A 294 -14.59 7.10 -4.17
CA ASP A 294 -15.91 6.93 -4.81
C ASP A 294 -16.09 7.87 -6.00
N ARG A 295 -15.69 9.14 -5.83
CA ARG A 295 -15.79 10.17 -6.86
C ARG A 295 -14.46 10.34 -7.60
N PHE A 296 -14.53 10.35 -8.92
CA PHE A 296 -13.37 10.61 -9.76
C PHE A 296 -12.94 12.08 -9.67
N SER A 297 -11.65 12.33 -9.42
CA SER A 297 -11.06 13.66 -9.37
C SER A 297 -9.87 13.73 -10.32
N VAL A 298 -10.02 14.54 -11.39
CA VAL A 298 -8.93 14.75 -12.37
C VAL A 298 -7.71 15.37 -11.68
N SER A 299 -7.93 16.39 -10.85
CA SER A 299 -6.84 17.06 -10.14
C SER A 299 -6.13 16.12 -9.16
N GLY A 300 -6.88 15.33 -8.39
CA GLY A 300 -6.32 14.34 -7.46
C GLY A 300 -5.52 13.26 -8.19
N THR A 301 -6.00 12.81 -9.35
CA THR A 301 -5.34 11.82 -10.20
C THR A 301 -4.02 12.35 -10.74
N VAL A 302 -4.02 13.54 -11.36
CA VAL A 302 -2.81 14.15 -11.94
C VAL A 302 -1.75 14.41 -10.86
N ARG A 303 -2.16 14.92 -9.69
CA ARG A 303 -1.25 15.14 -8.55
C ARG A 303 -0.69 13.83 -7.98
N SER A 304 -1.45 12.74 -8.12
CA SER A 304 -1.05 11.42 -7.65
C SER A 304 -0.15 10.69 -8.65
N LEU A 305 0.03 11.16 -9.89
CA LEU A 305 0.86 10.46 -10.88
C LEU A 305 2.35 10.40 -10.48
N PRO A 306 3.04 9.26 -10.68
CA PRO A 306 4.49 9.16 -10.56
C PRO A 306 5.20 10.20 -11.42
N ILE A 307 6.26 10.84 -10.90
CA ILE A 307 6.99 11.95 -11.53
C ILE A 307 6.16 13.24 -11.71
N VAL A 308 5.03 13.19 -12.42
CA VAL A 308 4.14 14.34 -12.72
C VAL A 308 3.62 15.01 -11.45
N GLY A 309 3.38 14.24 -10.38
CA GLY A 309 2.96 14.76 -9.08
C GLY A 309 4.06 15.41 -8.24
N ILE A 310 5.34 15.30 -8.63
CA ILE A 310 6.48 15.82 -7.83
C ILE A 310 6.46 17.35 -7.74
N PRO A 311 6.31 18.12 -8.83
CA PRO A 311 6.25 19.58 -8.76
C PRO A 311 5.15 20.08 -7.81
N PHE A 312 3.96 19.46 -7.84
CA PHE A 312 2.86 19.81 -6.94
C PHE A 312 3.21 19.58 -5.47
N ARG A 313 3.88 18.46 -5.15
CA ARG A 313 4.35 18.18 -3.78
C ARG A 313 5.44 19.16 -3.32
N ILE A 314 6.36 19.53 -4.21
CA ILE A 314 7.40 20.53 -3.92
C ILE A 314 6.79 21.91 -3.71
N MET A 315 5.85 22.33 -4.56
CA MET A 315 5.13 23.60 -4.41
C MET A 315 4.32 23.62 -3.11
N LYS A 316 3.64 22.52 -2.75
CA LYS A 316 2.93 22.40 -1.48
C LYS A 316 3.87 22.50 -0.29
N ARG A 317 5.02 21.79 -0.32
CA ARG A 317 6.05 21.91 0.74
C ARG A 317 6.60 23.32 0.85
N ARG A 318 6.89 23.97 -0.30
CA ARG A 318 7.34 25.37 -0.34
C ARG A 318 6.28 26.34 0.17
N GLN A 319 5.00 26.08 -0.10
CA GLN A 319 3.90 26.91 0.41
C GLN A 319 3.59 26.63 1.88
N GLN A 320 3.77 25.39 2.37
CA GLN A 320 3.72 25.05 3.79
C GLN A 320 4.91 25.64 4.55
N SER A 321 6.09 25.75 3.91
CA SER A 321 7.27 26.41 4.48
C SER A 321 7.23 27.94 4.34
N GLN A 322 6.42 28.49 3.43
CA GLN A 322 6.18 29.93 3.24
C GLN A 322 4.89 30.41 3.92
N GLN A 323 4.04 29.50 4.36
CA GLN A 323 3.10 29.77 5.44
C GLN A 323 3.99 30.26 6.60
N PRO A 324 3.67 31.41 7.23
CA PRO A 324 4.38 31.77 8.46
C PRO A 324 4.38 30.52 9.33
N PRO A 325 5.51 30.17 9.97
CA PRO A 325 5.55 29.01 10.84
C PRO A 325 4.28 29.10 11.68
N HIS A 326 3.49 28.03 11.67
CA HIS A 326 2.32 27.96 12.55
C HIS A 326 2.75 28.58 13.87
N ALA A 327 1.94 29.47 14.43
CA ALA A 327 2.17 30.03 15.76
C ALA A 327 2.33 28.93 16.85
N ASP A 328 2.25 27.66 16.47
CA ASP A 328 2.29 26.44 17.25
C ASP A 328 3.70 25.81 17.32
N ARG A 329 4.78 26.61 17.48
CA ARG A 329 6.00 26.04 18.07
C ARG A 329 5.70 25.67 19.51
N VAL A 330 5.83 24.39 19.82
CA VAL A 330 5.67 23.89 21.19
C VAL A 330 7.03 23.87 21.86
N TRP A 331 7.22 24.73 22.85
CA TRP A 331 8.45 24.78 23.65
C TRP A 331 8.22 24.01 24.93
N LEU A 332 9.13 23.09 25.28
CA LEU A 332 9.20 22.50 26.60
C LEU A 332 10.47 23.02 27.29
N VAL A 333 10.27 23.85 28.31
CA VAL A 333 11.34 24.32 29.20
C VAL A 333 11.38 23.41 30.42
N TYR A 334 12.53 22.76 30.65
CA TYR A 334 12.70 21.75 31.70
C TYR A 334 14.08 21.87 32.36
N ASP A 335 14.25 21.21 33.50
CA ASP A 335 15.54 21.12 34.21
C ASP A 335 16.35 19.92 33.69
N GLY A 336 17.44 20.18 32.97
CA GLY A 336 18.29 19.13 32.39
C GLY A 336 19.02 18.27 33.41
N GLU A 337 19.25 18.77 34.63
CA GLU A 337 19.93 18.01 35.68
C GLU A 337 18.97 17.11 36.48
N CYS A 338 17.66 17.38 36.41
CA CYS A 338 16.63 16.54 37.02
C CYS A 338 16.48 15.21 36.25
N PRO A 339 16.77 14.05 36.86
CA PRO A 339 16.73 12.77 36.16
C PRO A 339 15.36 12.45 35.52
N MET A 340 14.26 12.77 36.22
CA MET A 340 12.91 12.54 35.69
C MET A 340 12.58 13.46 34.52
N CYS A 341 12.89 14.76 34.63
CA CYS A 341 12.63 15.74 33.57
C CYS A 341 13.46 15.46 32.33
N ASN A 342 14.75 15.15 32.51
CA ASN A 342 15.65 14.83 31.41
C ASN A 342 15.26 13.54 30.68
N ASN A 343 14.95 12.47 31.42
CA ASN A 343 14.49 11.21 30.81
C ASN A 343 13.16 11.40 30.05
N TYR A 344 12.24 12.19 30.60
CA TYR A 344 10.98 12.52 29.94
C TYR A 344 11.20 13.38 28.67
N ALA A 345 12.08 14.38 28.72
CA ALA A 345 12.44 15.20 27.56
C ALA A 345 13.14 14.36 26.47
N GLN A 346 14.06 13.47 26.85
CA GLN A 346 14.71 12.54 25.91
C GLN A 346 13.70 11.59 25.27
N TYR A 347 12.75 11.06 26.05
CA TYR A 347 11.65 10.26 25.52
C TYR A 347 10.83 11.03 24.49
N LEU A 348 10.47 12.29 24.77
CA LEU A 348 9.74 13.15 23.83
C LEU A 348 10.57 13.44 22.57
N ARG A 349 11.89 13.62 22.70
CA ARG A 349 12.82 13.79 21.57
C ARG A 349 12.81 12.59 20.62
N LEU A 350 12.66 11.37 21.15
CA LEU A 350 12.59 10.14 20.34
C LEU A 350 11.26 9.99 19.59
N GLN A 351 10.20 10.71 20.02
CA GLN A 351 8.83 10.55 19.53
C GLN A 351 8.40 11.63 18.52
N GLN A 352 9.34 12.35 17.87
CA GLN A 352 9.12 13.49 16.96
C GLN A 352 8.01 13.30 15.88
N ALA A 353 6.75 13.44 16.29
CA ALA A 353 5.55 13.31 15.47
C ALA A 353 4.59 14.50 15.61
N VAL A 354 4.96 15.53 16.40
CA VAL A 354 4.11 16.68 16.73
C VAL A 354 4.87 17.98 16.44
N GLY A 355 4.65 18.57 15.26
CA GLY A 355 5.15 19.91 14.90
C GLY A 355 6.65 20.15 15.10
N GLU A 356 7.05 21.41 15.13
CA GLU A 356 8.40 21.85 15.50
C GLU A 356 8.49 21.93 17.04
N PHE A 357 8.69 20.78 17.70
CA PHE A 357 8.80 20.66 19.16
C PHE A 357 10.22 20.98 19.63
N VAL A 358 10.39 22.01 20.47
CA VAL A 358 11.70 22.49 20.92
C VAL A 358 11.89 22.20 22.41
N LEU A 359 12.95 21.46 22.72
CA LEU A 359 13.37 21.15 24.08
C LEU A 359 14.42 22.17 24.52
N VAL A 360 14.17 22.86 25.64
CA VAL A 360 15.10 23.84 26.20
C VAL A 360 15.39 23.52 27.66
N ASP A 361 16.68 23.32 27.96
CA ASP A 361 17.13 23.19 29.34
C ASP A 361 17.21 24.58 29.99
N ALA A 362 16.44 24.78 31.05
CA ALA A 362 16.37 26.01 31.81
C ALA A 362 17.74 26.47 32.35
N ARG A 363 18.69 25.55 32.56
CA ARG A 363 20.04 25.89 33.04
C ARG A 363 20.91 26.57 32.00
N GLN A 364 20.61 26.36 30.71
CA GLN A 364 21.37 26.95 29.61
C GLN A 364 20.93 28.39 29.31
N GLY A 365 19.83 28.85 29.90
CA GLY A 365 19.28 30.19 29.70
C GLY A 365 18.71 30.41 28.29
N GLY A 366 18.55 31.68 27.92
CA GLY A 366 18.09 32.11 26.60
C GLY A 366 16.69 32.72 26.60
N PRO A 367 16.25 33.27 25.44
CA PRO A 367 15.09 34.17 25.38
C PRO A 367 13.79 33.58 25.93
N ILE A 368 13.56 32.27 25.72
CA ILE A 368 12.37 31.57 26.21
C ILE A 368 12.43 31.27 27.71
N VAL A 369 13.63 31.05 28.27
CA VAL A 369 13.82 30.84 29.70
C VAL A 369 13.58 32.15 30.44
N ASP A 370 14.05 33.27 29.89
CA ASP A 370 13.81 34.61 30.45
C ASP A 370 12.33 35.00 30.39
N GLU A 371 11.62 34.58 29.35
CA GLU A 371 10.16 34.75 29.26
C GLU A 371 9.42 33.92 30.32
N VAL A 372 9.84 32.66 30.52
CA VAL A 372 9.25 31.79 31.55
C VAL A 372 9.57 32.28 32.97
N ARG A 373 10.76 32.85 33.22
CA ARG A 373 11.13 33.44 34.52
C ARG A 373 10.26 34.64 34.92
N ARG A 374 9.59 35.29 33.96
CA ARG A 374 8.65 36.40 34.24
C ARG A 374 7.26 35.91 34.65
N LEU A 375 6.98 34.61 34.52
CA LEU A 375 5.74 34.03 35.00
C LEU A 375 5.78 33.92 36.54
N PRO A 376 4.63 33.97 37.22
CA PRO A 376 4.54 33.77 38.67
C PRO A 376 4.77 32.30 39.10
N HIS A 377 5.57 31.53 38.34
CA HIS A 377 5.88 30.13 38.59
C HIS A 377 7.38 29.90 38.69
N ASP A 378 7.80 29.14 39.71
CA ASP A 378 9.19 28.74 39.90
C ASP A 378 9.55 27.52 39.03
N LEU A 379 10.59 27.63 38.21
CA LEU A 379 11.12 26.52 37.40
C LEU A 379 11.69 25.38 38.26
N ASN A 380 12.02 25.63 39.54
CA ASN A 380 12.35 24.59 40.50
C ASN A 380 11.15 23.70 40.83
N ASP A 381 9.93 24.19 40.65
CA ASP A 381 8.69 23.49 40.97
C ASP A 381 8.14 22.64 39.81
N GLY A 382 8.69 22.74 38.60
CA GLY A 382 8.10 22.06 37.45
C GLY A 382 8.80 22.22 36.10
N MET A 383 8.12 21.73 35.07
CA MET A 383 8.39 22.03 33.66
C MET A 383 7.31 22.97 33.11
N VAL A 384 7.64 23.72 32.07
CA VAL A 384 6.72 24.68 31.44
C VAL A 384 6.61 24.38 29.96
N VAL A 385 5.38 24.35 29.45
CA VAL A 385 5.10 24.16 28.03
C VAL A 385 4.52 25.46 27.47
N LYS A 386 5.13 26.00 26.40
CA LYS A 386 4.60 27.16 25.67
C LYS A 386 4.03 26.70 24.32
N ILE A 387 2.80 27.12 24.01
CA ILE A 387 2.15 26.91 22.71
C ILE A 387 1.55 28.24 22.27
N GLY A 388 2.05 28.83 21.19
CA GLY A 388 1.71 30.21 20.84
C GLY A 388 2.04 31.16 22.00
N ASP A 389 1.07 31.96 22.42
CA ASP A 389 1.22 32.92 23.54
C ASP A 389 0.79 32.34 24.90
N ARG A 390 0.46 31.05 24.97
CA ARG A 390 -0.03 30.40 26.20
C ARG A 390 1.07 29.58 26.87
N PHE A 391 1.16 29.72 28.19
CA PHE A 391 2.02 28.93 29.06
C PHE A 391 1.19 27.95 29.87
N PHE A 392 1.61 26.70 29.87
CA PHE A 392 1.05 25.62 30.69
C PHE A 392 2.11 25.19 31.67
N VAL A 393 1.70 25.07 32.93
CA VAL A 393 2.63 24.99 34.06
C VAL A 393 2.33 23.76 34.91
N GLY A 394 3.37 23.05 35.31
CA GLY A 394 3.27 21.91 36.21
C GLY A 394 2.33 20.81 35.73
N HIS A 395 1.24 20.55 36.48
CA HIS A 395 0.28 19.51 36.12
C HIS A 395 -0.42 19.77 34.78
N GLU A 396 -0.62 21.04 34.41
CA GLU A 396 -1.19 21.40 33.10
C GLU A 396 -0.22 21.12 31.96
N ALA A 397 1.10 21.31 32.20
CA ALA A 397 2.13 20.97 31.22
C ALA A 397 2.11 19.46 30.91
N LEU A 398 2.03 18.61 31.94
CA LEU A 398 1.92 17.15 31.75
C LEU A 398 0.65 16.75 31.01
N HIS A 399 -0.48 17.36 31.36
CA HIS A 399 -1.75 17.10 30.70
C HIS A 399 -1.72 17.46 29.21
N VAL A 400 -1.19 18.64 28.88
CA VAL A 400 -1.04 19.08 27.48
C VAL A 400 -0.09 18.17 26.70
N LEU A 401 1.04 17.77 27.28
CA LEU A 401 1.97 16.83 26.63
C LEU A 401 1.34 15.43 26.42
N ALA A 402 0.49 14.98 27.34
CA ALA A 402 -0.25 13.73 27.21
C ALA A 402 -1.34 13.78 26.13
N LEU A 403 -1.95 14.95 25.89
CA LEU A 403 -2.91 15.15 24.79
C LEU A 403 -2.21 15.28 23.43
N LEU A 404 -1.00 15.84 23.40
CA LEU A 404 -0.21 16.00 22.19
C LEU A 404 0.51 14.71 21.76
N SER A 405 0.70 13.74 22.64
CA SER A 405 1.42 12.49 22.33
C SER A 405 0.62 11.55 21.41
N THR A 406 1.32 10.81 20.55
CA THR A 406 0.70 9.86 19.61
C THR A 406 0.42 8.51 20.27
N ASP A 407 -0.59 7.78 19.79
CA ASP A 407 -1.07 6.52 20.42
C ASP A 407 -0.15 5.28 20.22
N HIS A 408 1.12 5.47 19.85
CA HIS A 408 2.05 4.37 19.56
C HIS A 408 3.01 4.13 20.74
N GLY A 409 3.04 2.91 21.28
CA GLY A 409 3.93 2.47 22.37
C GLY A 409 3.25 2.28 23.73
N ALA A 410 3.77 1.35 24.55
CA ALA A 410 3.22 1.04 25.88
C ALA A 410 3.30 2.23 26.85
N PHE A 411 4.41 2.99 26.78
CA PHE A 411 4.61 4.19 27.60
C PHE A 411 3.67 5.33 27.21
N ASN A 412 3.43 5.58 25.92
CA ASN A 412 2.46 6.60 25.48
C ASN A 412 1.03 6.26 25.93
N LYS A 413 0.66 4.97 25.94
CA LYS A 413 -0.64 4.53 26.50
C LYS A 413 -0.73 4.77 28.00
N PHE A 414 0.34 4.49 28.75
CA PHE A 414 0.41 4.79 30.18
C PHE A 414 0.36 6.30 30.45
N ASN A 415 1.17 7.09 29.73
CA ASN A 415 1.23 8.55 29.85
C ASN A 415 -0.14 9.18 29.55
N ARG A 416 -0.79 8.76 28.46
CA ARG A 416 -2.15 9.19 28.13
C ARG A 416 -3.14 8.74 29.20
N LEU A 417 -3.10 7.50 29.67
CA LEU A 417 -4.02 7.01 30.70
C LEU A 417 -3.86 7.76 32.03
N ALA A 418 -2.62 8.02 32.45
CA ALA A 418 -2.29 8.67 33.72
C ALA A 418 -2.56 10.18 33.69
N PHE A 419 -2.37 10.86 32.55
CA PHE A 419 -2.40 12.33 32.50
C PHE A 419 -3.41 12.92 31.51
N SER A 420 -4.27 12.11 30.86
CA SER A 420 -5.38 12.61 30.02
C SER A 420 -6.55 13.19 30.82
N SER A 421 -6.60 12.95 32.14
CA SER A 421 -7.57 13.57 33.03
C SER A 421 -6.91 14.70 33.82
N PRO A 422 -7.42 15.94 33.73
CA PRO A 422 -6.91 17.08 34.51
C PRO A 422 -6.91 16.81 36.02
N LEU A 423 -7.91 16.07 36.52
CA LEU A 423 -8.02 15.67 37.93
C LEU A 423 -6.87 14.76 38.36
N ILE A 424 -6.55 13.74 37.55
CA ILE A 424 -5.48 12.79 37.89
C ILE A 424 -4.13 13.51 37.89
N SER A 425 -3.86 14.31 36.86
CA SER A 425 -2.64 15.13 36.78
C SER A 425 -2.48 16.03 38.03
N ARG A 426 -3.57 16.64 38.51
CA ARG A 426 -3.56 17.49 39.70
C ARG A 426 -3.19 16.73 40.98
N PHE A 427 -3.59 15.47 41.12
CA PHE A 427 -3.26 14.63 42.29
C PHE A 427 -1.88 13.97 42.21
N THR A 428 -1.45 13.55 41.02
CA THR A 428 -0.15 12.88 40.85
C THR A 428 1.03 13.86 40.86
N TYR A 429 0.80 15.11 40.44
CA TYR A 429 1.86 16.10 40.29
C TYR A 429 2.60 16.45 41.59
N PRO A 430 1.94 16.64 42.76
CA PRO A 430 2.63 16.84 44.04
C PRO A 430 3.59 15.70 44.40
N LEU A 431 3.22 14.45 44.11
CA LEU A 431 4.09 13.29 44.34
C LEU A 431 5.34 13.32 43.44
N MET A 432 5.17 13.69 42.16
CA MET A 432 6.29 13.87 41.24
C MET A 432 7.19 15.04 41.64
N LYS A 433 6.63 16.13 42.17
CA LYS A 433 7.38 17.26 42.72
C LYS A 433 8.22 16.84 43.93
N ALA A 434 7.64 16.07 44.86
CA ALA A 434 8.37 15.52 46.00
C ALA A 434 9.51 14.57 45.55
N GLY A 435 9.22 13.69 44.59
CA GLY A 435 10.23 12.81 44.00
C GLY A 435 11.37 13.58 43.32
N ARG A 436 11.07 14.65 42.58
CA ARG A 436 12.07 15.55 41.98
C ARG A 436 12.97 16.16 43.04
N TRP A 437 12.39 16.69 44.11
CA TRP A 437 13.15 17.30 45.20
C TRP A 437 14.12 16.31 45.85
N VAL A 438 13.66 15.09 46.15
CA VAL A 438 14.51 14.02 46.70
C VAL A 438 15.65 13.66 45.73
N LEU A 439 15.35 13.46 44.44
CA LEU A 439 16.34 13.06 43.44
C LEU A 439 17.40 14.14 43.20
N LEU A 440 17.00 15.41 43.14
CA LEU A 440 17.94 16.53 42.98
C LEU A 440 18.86 16.66 44.21
N LYS A 441 18.31 16.48 45.42
CA LYS A 441 19.09 16.49 46.67
C LYS A 441 20.09 15.33 46.74
N LEU A 442 19.68 14.13 46.35
CA LEU A 442 20.56 12.95 46.28
C LEU A 442 21.67 13.11 45.24
N LYS A 443 21.39 13.82 44.14
CA LYS A 443 22.37 14.10 43.08
C LYS A 443 23.29 15.30 43.41
N GLY A 444 23.02 16.03 44.50
CA GLY A 444 23.81 17.21 44.90
C GLY A 444 23.67 18.39 43.94
N VAL A 445 22.56 18.49 43.23
CA VAL A 445 22.35 19.53 42.21
C VAL A 445 21.73 20.77 42.85
N GLU A 446 22.33 21.95 42.61
CA GLU A 446 21.78 23.23 43.05
C GLU A 446 20.47 23.60 42.32
N GLN A 447 19.64 24.39 43.00
CA GLN A 447 18.42 24.97 42.43
C GLN A 447 18.74 25.88 41.24
N ILE A 448 17.81 25.95 40.30
CA ILE A 448 17.87 26.86 39.16
C ILE A 448 17.72 28.28 39.71
N ARG A 449 18.70 29.15 39.42
CA ARG A 449 18.70 30.56 39.80
C ARG A 449 17.87 31.42 38.86
#